data_AF-A0A938APD2-F1
#
_entry.id   AF-A0A938APD2-F1
#
_cell.length_a   1.000
_cell.length_b   1.000
_cell.length_c   1.000
_cell.angle_alpha   90.00
_cell.angle_beta   90.00
_cell.angle_gamma   90.00
#
_symmetry.space_group_name_H-M   'P 1'
#
loop_
_entity.id
_entity.type
_entity.pdbx_description
1 polymer ?
#
loop_
_entity_poly.entity_id
_entity_poly.type
_entity_poly.pdbx_seq_one_letter_code
_entity_poly.pdbx_strand_id
1 'polypeptide(L)'
;MCEYELRRRNIRLYNTPGKEKDAPAWMRQGFSLFKRLAAAGFEPFVAGEPRSDRMMIEVHPHACYAALLGRRPFLKGTLEGRLQRQLLLYVEGFEVQNPVHVLEEITRHHLLTGDLPLTGLYDHDQLDALMAAYTAYLVGVKPGRISQVGDRDEGLITLPVAELKPFYH
;
A
#
# COMPACT_ATOMS: atom_id res chain seq x y z
N MET A 1 -7.61 7.22 -14.91
CA MET A 1 -8.42 8.08 -14.02
C MET A 1 -8.02 8.00 -12.54
N CYS A 2 -7.60 6.83 -12.02
CA CYS A 2 -7.14 6.69 -10.61
C CYS A 2 -6.06 7.69 -10.20
N GLU A 3 -5.11 7.95 -11.10
CA GLU A 3 -4.01 8.88 -10.79
C GLU A 3 -4.49 10.31 -10.56
N TYR A 4 -5.49 10.72 -11.32
CA TYR A 4 -6.10 12.04 -11.20
C TYR A 4 -6.82 12.16 -9.84
N GLU A 5 -7.64 11.18 -9.49
CA GLU A 5 -8.40 11.17 -8.23
C GLU A 5 -7.49 11.16 -6.99
N LEU A 6 -6.41 10.39 -7.02
CA LEU A 6 -5.42 10.38 -5.93
C LEU A 6 -4.62 11.69 -5.87
N ARG A 7 -4.23 12.27 -7.01
CA ARG A 7 -3.56 13.58 -7.06
C ARG A 7 -4.43 14.70 -6.53
N ARG A 8 -5.73 14.72 -6.85
CA ARG A 8 -6.69 15.69 -6.32
C ARG A 8 -6.77 15.66 -4.79
N ARG A 9 -6.57 14.48 -4.19
CA ARG A 9 -6.50 14.27 -2.74
C ARG A 9 -5.11 14.54 -2.14
N ASN A 10 -4.16 15.04 -2.94
CA ASN A 10 -2.75 15.26 -2.58
C ASN A 10 -1.97 13.98 -2.27
N ILE A 11 -2.39 12.85 -2.86
CA ILE A 11 -1.61 11.60 -2.86
C ILE A 11 -0.86 11.54 -4.20
N ARG A 12 0.47 11.68 -4.15
CA ARG A 12 1.31 11.64 -5.35
C ARG A 12 1.55 10.20 -5.79
N LEU A 13 1.48 10.00 -7.11
CA LEU A 13 1.75 8.74 -7.78
C LEU A 13 2.90 8.92 -8.77
N TYR A 14 3.66 7.86 -8.99
CA TYR A 14 4.50 7.75 -10.18
C TYR A 14 3.58 7.83 -11.41
N ASN A 15 3.93 8.66 -12.39
CA ASN A 15 3.18 8.72 -13.65
C ASN A 15 3.29 7.36 -14.37
N THR A 16 2.17 6.70 -14.63
CA THR A 16 2.12 5.59 -15.58
C THR A 16 2.22 6.16 -17.00
N PRO A 17 3.26 5.78 -17.79
CA PRO A 17 3.36 6.25 -19.17
C PRO A 17 2.18 5.77 -20.00
N GLY A 18 1.67 6.60 -20.92
CA GLY A 18 0.52 6.25 -21.76
C GLY A 18 0.74 5.09 -22.75
N LYS A 19 1.93 4.48 -22.78
CA LYS A 19 2.24 3.28 -23.58
C LYS A 19 2.99 2.26 -22.74
N GLU A 20 2.51 1.00 -22.74
CA GLU A 20 3.07 -0.12 -21.98
C GLU A 20 4.57 -0.36 -22.26
N LYS A 21 5.03 -0.09 -23.48
CA LYS A 21 6.44 -0.22 -23.87
C LYS A 21 7.38 0.79 -23.18
N ASP A 22 6.85 1.95 -22.82
CA ASP A 22 7.58 3.05 -22.18
C ASP A 22 7.56 2.91 -20.65
N ALA A 23 6.84 1.90 -20.14
CA ALA A 23 6.76 1.60 -18.72
C ALA A 23 8.07 0.97 -18.18
N PRO A 24 8.46 1.32 -16.94
CA PRO A 24 9.57 0.66 -16.26
C PRO A 24 9.41 -0.86 -16.17
N ALA A 25 10.53 -1.59 -16.07
CA ALA A 25 10.53 -3.05 -16.06
C ALA A 25 9.62 -3.67 -14.97
N TRP A 26 9.60 -3.10 -13.77
CA TRP A 26 8.74 -3.55 -12.66
C TRP A 26 7.25 -3.40 -12.99
N MET A 27 6.86 -2.32 -13.68
CA MET A 27 5.47 -2.07 -14.07
C MET A 27 5.01 -3.06 -15.15
N ARG A 28 5.89 -3.37 -16.11
CA ARG A 28 5.63 -4.43 -17.12
C ARG A 28 5.47 -5.80 -16.48
N GLN A 29 6.23 -6.12 -15.43
CA GLN A 29 6.01 -7.36 -14.66
C GLN A 29 4.63 -7.37 -13.99
N GLY A 30 4.19 -6.24 -13.42
CA GLY A 30 2.84 -6.10 -12.88
C GLY A 30 1.74 -6.36 -13.91
N PHE A 31 1.86 -5.78 -15.11
CA PHE A 31 0.90 -6.03 -16.20
C PHE A 31 0.88 -7.49 -16.65
N SER A 32 2.05 -8.13 -16.73
CA SER A 32 2.16 -9.55 -17.04
C SER A 32 1.47 -10.42 -15.98
N LEU A 33 1.67 -10.11 -14.70
CA LEU A 33 1.01 -10.81 -13.59
C LEU A 33 -0.52 -10.65 -13.66
N PHE A 34 -1.01 -9.43 -13.87
CA PHE A 34 -2.44 -9.15 -14.00
C PHE A 34 -3.07 -9.95 -15.15
N LYS A 35 -2.44 -9.95 -16.33
CA LYS A 35 -2.89 -10.73 -17.50
C LYS A 35 -2.93 -12.24 -17.19
N ARG A 36 -1.95 -12.76 -16.46
CA ARG A 36 -1.89 -14.18 -16.06
C ARG A 36 -2.98 -14.55 -15.04
N LEU A 37 -3.24 -13.68 -14.06
CA LEU A 37 -4.31 -13.88 -13.09
C LEU A 37 -5.68 -13.88 -13.78
N ALA A 38 -5.92 -12.93 -14.69
CA ALA A 38 -7.13 -12.90 -15.50
C ALA A 38 -7.31 -14.19 -16.32
N ALA A 39 -6.24 -14.65 -17.00
CA ALA A 39 -6.25 -15.90 -17.75
C ALA A 39 -6.49 -17.15 -16.86
N ALA A 40 -6.15 -17.08 -15.58
CA ALA A 40 -6.42 -18.11 -14.58
C ALA A 40 -7.84 -18.04 -13.97
N GLY A 41 -8.68 -17.10 -14.44
CA GLY A 41 -10.06 -16.92 -14.00
C GLY A 41 -10.19 -16.10 -12.72
N PHE A 42 -9.21 -15.27 -12.38
CA PHE A 42 -9.41 -14.22 -11.38
C PHE A 42 -10.13 -13.03 -12.02
N GLU A 43 -11.03 -12.43 -11.27
CA GLU A 43 -11.84 -11.28 -11.70
C GLU A 43 -11.52 -10.04 -10.87
N PRO A 44 -11.49 -8.83 -11.48
CA PRO A 44 -11.34 -7.60 -10.72
C PRO A 44 -12.48 -7.44 -9.71
N PHE A 45 -12.14 -7.18 -8.46
CA PHE A 45 -13.11 -6.92 -7.42
C PHE A 45 -13.68 -5.50 -7.54
N VAL A 46 -15.01 -5.39 -7.48
CA VAL A 46 -15.75 -4.13 -7.42
C VAL A 46 -16.57 -4.11 -6.14
N ALA A 47 -16.36 -3.09 -5.30
CA ALA A 47 -17.08 -2.92 -4.05
C ALA A 47 -18.57 -2.69 -4.32
N GLY A 48 -19.43 -3.44 -3.62
CA GLY A 48 -20.89 -3.39 -3.78
C GLY A 48 -21.46 -4.37 -4.80
N GLU A 49 -20.61 -5.04 -5.59
CA GLU A 49 -21.04 -6.11 -6.50
C GLU A 49 -20.95 -7.49 -5.83
N PRO A 50 -21.67 -8.51 -6.36
CA PRO A 50 -21.51 -9.89 -5.92
C PRO A 50 -20.05 -10.34 -5.98
N ARG A 51 -19.59 -11.05 -4.95
CA ARG A 51 -18.22 -11.52 -4.87
C ARG A 51 -18.04 -12.84 -5.60
N SER A 52 -16.90 -12.97 -6.26
CA SER A 52 -16.38 -14.23 -6.80
C SER A 52 -15.41 -14.87 -5.80
N ASP A 53 -15.23 -16.18 -5.86
CA ASP A 53 -14.21 -16.88 -5.07
C ASP A 53 -12.78 -16.56 -5.55
N ARG A 54 -12.64 -16.08 -6.79
CA ARG A 54 -11.36 -15.72 -7.41
C ARG A 54 -11.34 -14.25 -7.75
N MET A 55 -11.03 -13.43 -6.75
CA MET A 55 -10.94 -11.98 -6.90
C MET A 55 -9.50 -11.50 -6.95
N MET A 56 -9.26 -10.44 -7.71
CA MET A 56 -8.04 -9.65 -7.65
C MET A 56 -8.37 -8.20 -7.35
N ILE A 57 -7.48 -7.54 -6.61
CA ILE A 57 -7.56 -6.11 -6.32
C ILE A 57 -6.26 -5.43 -6.73
N GLU A 58 -6.37 -4.18 -7.18
CA GLU A 58 -5.23 -3.29 -7.28
C GLU A 58 -5.06 -2.55 -5.96
N VAL A 59 -3.83 -2.52 -5.45
CA VAL A 59 -3.49 -1.81 -4.22
C VAL A 59 -2.34 -0.86 -4.51
N HIS A 60 -2.48 0.39 -4.06
CA HIS A 60 -1.39 1.35 -4.05
C HIS A 60 -0.94 1.61 -2.60
N PRO A 61 0.14 0.97 -2.13
CA PRO A 61 0.52 0.98 -0.70
C PRO A 61 0.69 2.38 -0.12
N HIS A 62 1.34 3.30 -0.84
CA HIS A 62 1.50 4.68 -0.36
C HIS A 62 0.15 5.40 -0.17
N ALA A 63 -0.84 5.14 -1.02
CA ALA A 63 -2.19 5.69 -0.84
C ALA A 63 -2.89 5.04 0.35
N CYS A 64 -2.68 3.74 0.58
CA CYS A 64 -3.24 3.01 1.71
C CYS A 64 -2.71 3.56 3.04
N TYR A 65 -1.38 3.75 3.15
CA TYR A 65 -0.77 4.39 4.31
C TYR A 65 -1.29 5.80 4.52
N ALA A 66 -1.42 6.60 3.45
CA ALA A 66 -1.95 7.95 3.55
C ALA A 66 -3.41 7.99 4.04
N ALA A 67 -4.24 7.07 3.52
CA ALA A 67 -5.64 6.93 3.89
C ALA A 67 -5.80 6.55 5.37
N LEU A 68 -5.10 5.51 5.82
CA LEU A 68 -5.14 5.05 7.22
C LEU A 68 -4.61 6.10 8.20
N LEU A 69 -3.50 6.76 7.87
CA LEU A 69 -2.95 7.84 8.71
C LEU A 69 -3.81 9.11 8.68
N GLY A 70 -4.69 9.24 7.67
CA GLY A 70 -5.43 10.45 7.41
C GLY A 70 -4.55 11.65 7.02
N ARG A 71 -3.30 11.41 6.59
CA ARG A 71 -2.31 12.40 6.14
C ARG A 71 -1.20 11.74 5.31
N ARG A 72 -0.35 12.52 4.64
CA ARG A 72 0.78 11.95 3.87
C ARG A 72 1.81 11.30 4.79
N PRO A 73 2.25 10.07 4.50
CA PRO A 73 3.29 9.40 5.29
C PRO A 73 4.67 10.03 5.02
N PHE A 74 5.60 9.80 5.93
CA PHE A 74 7.02 10.07 5.70
C PHE A 74 7.54 9.29 4.46
N LEU A 75 8.66 9.75 3.90
CA LEU A 75 9.29 9.13 2.74
C LEU A 75 9.62 7.67 3.03
N LYS A 76 9.20 6.75 2.16
CA LYS A 76 9.21 5.31 2.45
C LYS A 76 10.61 4.72 2.70
N GLY A 77 11.64 5.29 2.10
CA GLY A 77 13.02 4.84 2.25
C GLY A 77 13.74 5.35 3.51
N THR A 78 13.16 6.29 4.27
CA THR A 78 13.81 6.80 5.48
C THR A 78 13.50 5.91 6.68
N LEU A 79 14.30 6.03 7.75
CA LEU A 79 14.07 5.30 8.99
C LEU A 79 12.66 5.59 9.55
N GLU A 80 12.29 6.87 9.63
CA GLU A 80 10.99 7.32 10.12
C GLU A 80 9.84 6.81 9.24
N GLY A 81 10.06 6.75 7.92
CA GLY A 81 9.09 6.20 6.98
C GLY A 81 8.83 4.71 7.15
N ARG A 82 9.88 3.93 7.43
CA ARG A 82 9.75 2.49 7.74
C ARG A 82 9.09 2.28 9.09
N LEU A 83 9.55 2.98 10.13
CA LEU A 83 8.97 2.93 11.48
C LEU A 83 7.48 3.28 11.46
N GLN A 84 7.08 4.38 10.82
CA GLN A 84 5.67 4.80 10.74
C GLN A 84 4.78 3.77 10.06
N ARG A 85 5.26 3.16 8.96
CA ARG A 85 4.50 2.15 8.20
C ARG A 85 4.34 0.85 8.97
N GLN A 86 5.42 0.34 9.56
CA GLN A 86 5.37 -0.85 10.39
C GLN A 86 4.50 -0.64 11.63
N LEU A 87 4.60 0.55 12.26
CA LEU A 87 3.80 0.89 13.44
C LEU A 87 2.32 0.93 13.09
N LEU A 88 1.97 1.46 11.92
CA LEU A 88 0.59 1.47 11.47
C LEU A 88 0.05 0.05 11.26
N LEU A 89 0.82 -0.83 10.61
CA LEU A 89 0.44 -2.25 10.46
C LEU A 89 0.27 -2.94 11.82
N TYR A 90 1.18 -2.68 12.76
CA TYR A 90 1.10 -3.19 14.14
C TYR A 90 -0.18 -2.72 14.85
N VAL A 91 -0.50 -1.43 14.78
CA VAL A 91 -1.72 -0.85 15.39
C VAL A 91 -3.00 -1.36 14.72
N GLU A 92 -2.98 -1.64 13.42
CA GLU A 92 -4.07 -2.31 12.70
C GLU A 92 -4.22 -3.80 13.06
N GLY A 93 -3.33 -4.33 13.91
CA GLY A 93 -3.37 -5.70 14.43
C GLY A 93 -2.73 -6.74 13.52
N PHE A 94 -1.89 -6.31 12.56
CA PHE A 94 -1.08 -7.23 11.77
C PHE A 94 0.04 -7.83 12.64
N GLU A 95 0.37 -9.10 12.41
CA GLU A 95 1.43 -9.80 13.14
C GLU A 95 2.82 -9.35 12.67
N VAL A 96 3.21 -8.14 13.08
CA VAL A 96 4.55 -7.58 12.92
C VAL A 96 5.12 -7.20 14.28
N GLN A 97 6.44 -7.11 14.39
CA GLN A 97 7.05 -6.61 15.62
C GLN A 97 6.73 -5.13 15.81
N ASN A 98 6.50 -4.72 17.06
CA ASN A 98 6.35 -3.31 17.40
C ASN A 98 7.67 -2.57 17.11
N PRO A 99 7.69 -1.65 16.12
CA PRO A 99 8.94 -1.03 15.68
C PRO A 99 9.50 -0.01 16.68
N VAL A 100 8.76 0.33 17.74
CA VAL A 100 9.24 1.24 18.80
C VAL A 100 10.44 0.63 19.55
N HIS A 101 10.53 -0.71 19.66
CA HIS A 101 11.66 -1.37 20.31
C HIS A 101 13.01 -1.06 19.64
N VAL A 102 13.01 -0.86 18.32
CA VAL A 102 14.23 -0.46 17.59
C VAL A 102 14.75 0.89 18.09
N LEU A 103 13.88 1.81 18.48
CA LEU A 103 14.29 3.12 19.01
C LEU A 103 14.90 3.00 20.42
N GLU A 104 14.45 2.04 21.21
CA GLU A 104 14.95 1.78 22.57
C GLU A 104 16.40 1.23 22.55
N GLU A 105 16.78 0.56 21.46
CA GLU A 105 18.12 -0.03 21.28
C GLU A 105 19.15 0.95 20.68
N ILE A 106 18.72 2.07 20.10
CA ILE A 106 19.64 3.04 19.49
C ILE A 106 20.37 3.81 20.61
N THR A 107 21.70 3.71 20.61
CA THR A 107 22.58 4.38 21.57
C THR A 107 23.47 5.41 20.87
N ARG A 108 24.14 6.27 21.65
CA ARG A 108 25.18 7.16 21.14
C ARG A 108 26.28 6.40 20.39
N HIS A 109 26.65 5.20 20.86
CA HIS A 109 27.68 4.39 20.21
C HIS A 109 27.25 4.02 18.79
N HIS A 110 26.04 3.48 18.63
CA HIS A 110 25.45 3.14 17.32
C HIS A 110 25.44 4.34 16.36
N LEU A 111 25.07 5.52 16.84
CA LEU A 111 25.06 6.75 16.03
C LEU A 111 26.47 7.20 15.61
N LEU A 112 27.46 7.08 16.50
CA LEU A 112 28.84 7.48 16.21
C LEU A 112 29.57 6.49 15.29
N THR A 113 29.24 5.19 15.35
CA THR A 113 29.82 4.17 14.48
C THR A 113 29.10 4.03 13.14
N GLY A 114 27.85 4.51 13.05
CA GLY A 114 27.00 4.33 11.87
C GLY A 114 26.37 2.94 11.76
N ASP A 115 26.46 2.14 12.83
CA ASP A 115 25.89 0.79 12.90
C ASP A 115 24.62 0.81 13.75
N LEU A 116 23.45 0.83 13.09
CA LEU A 116 22.16 0.90 13.74
C LEU A 116 21.56 -0.52 13.91
N PRO A 117 21.11 -0.89 15.12
CA PRO A 117 20.47 -2.17 15.38
C PRO A 117 19.02 -2.16 14.87
N LEU A 118 18.84 -2.23 13.55
CA LEU A 118 17.52 -2.18 12.91
C LEU A 118 16.88 -3.56 12.75
N THR A 119 17.33 -4.56 13.51
CA THR A 119 16.77 -5.91 13.47
C THR A 119 15.28 -5.86 13.80
N GLY A 120 14.46 -6.50 12.97
CA GLY A 120 13.00 -6.48 13.14
C GLY A 120 12.27 -5.31 12.45
N LEU A 121 13.01 -4.33 11.92
CA LEU A 121 12.43 -3.28 11.07
C LEU A 121 12.46 -3.70 9.60
N TYR A 122 11.29 -3.93 9.03
CA TYR A 122 11.15 -4.29 7.63
C TYR A 122 11.55 -3.17 6.68
N ASP A 123 12.04 -3.54 5.49
CA ASP A 123 12.26 -2.59 4.40
C ASP A 123 10.92 -2.10 3.80
N HIS A 124 10.98 -1.09 2.93
CA HIS A 124 9.76 -0.52 2.39
C HIS A 124 9.01 -1.44 1.42
N ASP A 125 9.70 -2.36 0.73
CA ASP A 125 9.06 -3.28 -0.22
C ASP A 125 8.32 -4.38 0.53
N GLN A 126 8.91 -4.89 1.62
CA GLN A 126 8.24 -5.77 2.56
C GLN A 126 6.98 -5.10 3.16
N LEU A 127 7.10 -3.85 3.61
CA LEU A 127 5.96 -3.10 4.17
C LEU A 127 4.88 -2.80 3.12
N ASP A 128 5.27 -2.52 1.88
CA ASP A 128 4.33 -2.32 0.77
C ASP A 128 3.57 -3.62 0.45
N ALA A 129 4.25 -4.77 0.47
CA ALA A 129 3.63 -6.10 0.29
C ALA A 129 2.68 -6.47 1.43
N LEU A 130 3.06 -6.21 2.68
CA LEU A 130 2.20 -6.45 3.85
C LEU A 130 0.93 -5.59 3.81
N MET A 131 1.04 -4.33 3.36
CA MET A 131 -0.13 -3.46 3.18
C MET A 131 -1.08 -3.97 2.08
N ALA A 132 -0.54 -4.52 0.99
CA ALA A 132 -1.35 -5.16 -0.04
C ALA A 132 -2.09 -6.40 0.51
N ALA A 133 -1.39 -7.26 1.25
CA ALA A 133 -1.99 -8.42 1.91
C ALA A 133 -3.07 -8.02 2.93
N TYR A 134 -2.80 -7.00 3.75
CA TYR A 134 -3.78 -6.45 4.70
C TYR A 134 -5.04 -5.94 4.00
N THR A 135 -4.88 -5.20 2.91
CA THR A 135 -6.00 -4.67 2.14
C THR A 135 -6.84 -5.80 1.53
N ALA A 136 -6.19 -6.85 0.99
CA ALA A 136 -6.88 -8.04 0.49
C ALA A 136 -7.63 -8.80 1.59
N TYR A 137 -7.03 -8.93 2.78
CA TYR A 137 -7.70 -9.49 3.96
C TYR A 137 -8.96 -8.70 4.33
N LEU A 138 -8.91 -7.36 4.32
CA LEU A 138 -10.09 -6.53 4.58
C LEU A 138 -11.18 -6.73 3.53
N VAL A 139 -10.84 -6.87 2.25
CA VAL A 139 -11.83 -7.16 1.19
C VAL A 139 -12.58 -8.46 1.48
N GLY A 140 -11.88 -9.51 1.92
CA GLY A 140 -12.49 -10.79 2.27
C GLY A 140 -13.32 -10.75 3.55
N VAL A 141 -12.76 -10.18 4.62
CA VAL A 141 -13.27 -10.36 6.00
C VAL A 141 -14.02 -9.14 6.52
N LYS A 142 -13.66 -7.93 6.11
CA LYS A 142 -14.21 -6.65 6.63
C LYS A 142 -14.48 -5.66 5.49
N PRO A 143 -15.38 -5.98 4.55
CA PRO A 143 -15.65 -5.16 3.37
C PRO A 143 -16.20 -3.76 3.66
N GLY A 144 -16.80 -3.54 4.84
CA GLY A 144 -17.18 -2.20 5.28
C GLY A 144 -16.01 -1.29 5.67
N ARG A 145 -14.77 -1.81 5.66
CA ARG A 145 -13.53 -1.06 5.95
C ARG A 145 -12.70 -0.78 4.70
N ILE A 146 -13.25 -0.96 3.51
CA ILE A 146 -12.56 -0.63 2.26
C ILE A 146 -13.32 0.41 1.45
N SER A 147 -12.60 1.08 0.57
CA SER A 147 -13.12 2.00 -0.45
C SER A 147 -12.31 1.83 -1.72
N GLN A 148 -12.87 2.24 -2.85
CA GLN A 148 -12.19 2.17 -4.15
C GLN A 148 -12.10 3.55 -4.79
N VAL A 149 -10.99 3.79 -5.48
CA VAL A 149 -10.73 5.02 -6.24
C VAL A 149 -10.33 4.65 -7.66
N GLY A 150 -10.98 5.29 -8.63
CA GLY A 150 -10.68 5.07 -10.04
C GLY A 150 -11.95 5.01 -10.87
N ASP A 151 -11.81 4.36 -12.02
CA ASP A 151 -12.91 4.09 -12.94
C ASP A 151 -13.09 2.59 -13.10
N ARG A 152 -14.32 2.13 -13.27
CA ARG A 152 -14.55 0.70 -13.46
C ARG A 152 -13.89 0.17 -14.73
N ASP A 153 -13.92 0.93 -15.82
CA ASP A 153 -13.44 0.50 -17.13
C ASP A 153 -11.93 0.71 -17.29
N GLU A 154 -11.32 1.61 -16.52
CA GLU A 154 -9.88 1.88 -16.55
C GLU A 154 -9.08 1.20 -15.41
N GLY A 155 -9.71 0.91 -14.27
CA GLY A 155 -9.08 0.30 -13.10
C GLY A 155 -9.50 0.93 -11.76
N LEU A 156 -9.50 0.13 -10.70
CA LEU A 156 -9.89 0.55 -9.35
C LEU A 156 -8.80 0.22 -8.33
N ILE A 157 -8.28 1.25 -7.66
CA ILE A 157 -7.38 1.09 -6.52
C ILE A 157 -8.21 0.91 -5.26
N THR A 158 -7.99 -0.19 -4.55
CA THR A 158 -8.65 -0.50 -3.28
C THR A 158 -7.81 0.06 -2.12
N LEU A 159 -8.47 0.76 -1.21
CA LEU A 159 -7.88 1.41 -0.05
C LEU A 159 -8.51 0.87 1.26
N PRO A 160 -7.72 0.65 2.31
CA PRO A 160 -8.17 0.02 3.57
C PRO A 160 -8.87 1.02 4.52
N VAL A 161 -9.74 1.88 3.98
CA VAL A 161 -10.58 2.79 4.77
C VAL A 161 -12.01 2.76 4.24
N ALA A 162 -13.00 2.90 5.12
CA ALA A 162 -14.41 2.96 4.73
C ALA A 162 -14.73 4.22 3.92
N GLU A 163 -14.15 5.36 4.32
CA GLU A 163 -14.39 6.66 3.72
C GLU A 163 -13.08 7.36 3.41
N LEU A 164 -13.04 8.03 2.25
CA LEU A 164 -11.87 8.76 1.80
C LEU A 164 -12.02 10.23 2.13
N LYS A 165 -10.96 10.81 2.70
CA LYS A 165 -10.89 12.26 2.86
C LYS A 165 -10.84 12.94 1.48
N PRO A 166 -11.41 14.13 1.35
CA PRO A 166 -11.27 14.94 0.14
C PRO A 166 -9.82 15.39 -0.07
N PHE A 167 -9.01 15.47 1.00
CA PHE A 167 -7.63 15.94 0.96
C PHE A 167 -6.77 15.37 2.10
N TYR A 168 -5.49 15.12 1.83
CA TYR A 168 -4.49 14.65 2.80
C TYR A 168 -3.33 15.64 2.90
N HIS A 169 -3.01 16.12 4.11
CA HIS A 169 -1.94 17.09 4.36
C HIS A 169 -0.55 16.46 4.40
#